data_AF-A0A9E1KFQ6-F1
#
_entry.id   AF-A0A9E1KFQ6-F1
#
_cell.length_a   1.000
_cell.length_b   1.000
_cell.length_c   1.000
_cell.angle_alpha   90.00
_cell.angle_beta   90.00
_cell.angle_gamma   90.00
#
_symmetry.space_group_name_H-M   'P 1'
#
loop_
_entity.id
_entity.type
_entity.pdbx_description
1 polymer ?
#
loop_
_entity_poly.entity_id
_entity_poly.type
_entity_poly.pdbx_seq_one_letter_code
_entity_poly.pdbx_strand_id
1 'polypeptide(L)'
;MTLVFKVLFFQMLSTTALALSVEPDSVFVRIIDTGPGLAELIVLPDNQYIIYDTGHWNAERLVMGRVRELIPECSVIELLVQSHSDADHVSSTEHILERYHVKRVLRTGLERQTTT
;
A
#
# COMPACT_ATOMS: atom_id res chain seq x y z
N MET A 1 -23.54 -2.60 48.41
CA MET A 1 -23.83 -3.10 47.05
C MET A 1 -23.28 -2.13 46.01
N THR A 2 -21.99 -1.77 46.11
CA THR A 2 -21.41 -0.67 45.30
C THR A 2 -19.94 -0.90 44.95
N LEU A 3 -19.29 -1.90 45.57
CA LEU A 3 -17.88 -2.20 45.35
C LEU A 3 -17.68 -3.28 44.27
N VAL A 4 -18.57 -4.28 44.20
CA VAL A 4 -18.52 -5.37 43.22
C VAL A 4 -18.75 -4.87 41.78
N PHE A 5 -19.54 -3.80 41.60
CA PHE A 5 -19.84 -3.23 40.29
C PHE A 5 -18.68 -2.42 39.69
N LYS A 6 -17.74 -1.93 40.51
CA LYS A 6 -16.54 -1.22 40.02
C LYS A 6 -15.42 -2.16 39.60
N VAL A 7 -15.34 -3.36 40.20
CA VAL A 7 -14.30 -4.36 39.88
C VAL A 7 -14.58 -5.02 38.52
N LEU A 8 -15.86 -5.17 38.13
CA LEU A 8 -16.23 -5.69 36.81
C LEU A 8 -16.03 -4.68 35.67
N PHE A 9 -16.04 -3.38 35.94
CA PHE A 9 -15.86 -2.34 34.91
C PHE A 9 -14.40 -2.15 34.48
N PHE A 10 -13.44 -2.67 35.25
CA PHE A 10 -12.01 -2.62 34.92
C PHE A 10 -11.52 -3.82 34.11
N GLN A 11 -12.38 -4.81 33.86
CA GLN A 11 -12.07 -6.00 33.06
C GLN A 11 -12.48 -5.90 31.58
N MET A 12 -13.05 -4.78 31.12
CA MET A 12 -12.90 -4.38 29.71
C MET A 12 -11.49 -3.82 29.49
N LEU A 13 -10.50 -4.61 29.88
CA LEU A 13 -9.13 -4.48 29.42
C LEU A 13 -9.24 -4.60 27.91
N SER A 14 -8.98 -3.48 27.24
CA SER A 14 -8.96 -3.38 25.80
C SER A 14 -8.24 -4.60 25.24
N THR A 15 -8.99 -5.51 24.63
CA THR A 15 -8.46 -6.25 23.50
C THR A 15 -8.27 -5.18 22.42
N THR A 16 -7.22 -4.36 22.57
CA THR A 16 -6.55 -3.81 21.42
C THR A 16 -6.30 -5.03 20.58
N ALA A 17 -7.05 -5.15 19.47
CA ALA A 17 -6.72 -6.11 18.44
C ALA A 17 -5.20 -6.02 18.33
N LEU A 18 -4.49 -7.12 18.59
CA LEU A 18 -3.09 -7.17 18.22
C LEU A 18 -3.11 -6.75 16.76
N ALA A 19 -2.72 -5.50 16.48
CA ALA A 19 -2.40 -5.09 15.14
C ALA A 19 -1.39 -6.15 14.74
N LEU A 20 -1.74 -6.96 13.74
CA LEU A 20 -0.94 -8.08 13.28
C LEU A 20 0.46 -7.51 13.07
N SER A 21 1.36 -7.76 14.03
CA SER A 21 2.72 -7.27 13.92
C SER A 21 3.28 -8.04 12.76
N VAL A 22 3.64 -7.33 11.70
CA VAL A 22 4.31 -7.94 10.56
C VAL A 22 5.59 -8.53 11.11
N GLU A 23 5.72 -9.84 11.01
CA GLU A 23 6.96 -10.51 11.41
C GLU A 23 8.10 -9.96 10.52
N PRO A 24 9.30 -9.68 11.07
CA PRO A 24 10.39 -9.07 10.30
C PRO A 24 10.74 -9.81 9.00
N ASP A 25 10.58 -11.14 9.00
CA ASP A 25 10.88 -12.02 7.87
C ASP A 25 9.64 -12.38 7.04
N SER A 26 8.54 -11.64 7.19
CA SER A 26 7.31 -11.86 6.44
C SER A 26 7.17 -10.91 5.26
N VAL A 27 6.44 -11.36 4.24
CA VAL A 27 5.96 -10.49 3.18
C VAL A 27 4.75 -9.73 3.69
N PHE A 28 4.81 -8.41 3.63
CA PHE A 28 3.70 -7.53 3.95
C PHE A 28 3.12 -6.91 2.70
N VAL A 29 1.81 -7.05 2.52
CA VAL A 29 1.08 -6.48 1.38
C VAL A 29 0.08 -5.46 1.89
N ARG A 30 0.18 -4.23 1.40
CA ARG A 30 -0.79 -3.16 1.59
C ARG A 30 -1.57 -2.97 0.30
N ILE A 31 -2.83 -3.42 0.30
CA ILE A 31 -3.81 -3.04 -0.71
C ILE A 31 -4.39 -1.69 -0.29
N ILE A 32 -4.35 -0.71 -1.19
CA ILE A 32 -4.85 0.64 -0.95
C ILE A 32 -6.24 0.75 -1.56
N ASP A 33 -7.21 1.21 -0.76
CA ASP A 33 -8.53 1.55 -1.29
C ASP A 33 -8.41 2.81 -2.17
N THR A 34 -8.50 2.64 -3.48
CA THR A 34 -8.45 3.72 -4.47
C THR A 34 -9.81 3.94 -5.14
N GLY A 35 -10.87 3.30 -4.66
CA GLY A 35 -12.11 3.13 -5.42
C GLY A 35 -11.91 2.13 -6.58
N PRO A 36 -12.31 2.46 -7.81
CA PRO A 36 -11.99 1.64 -8.98
C PRO A 36 -10.47 1.48 -9.17
N GLY A 37 -10.08 0.39 -9.80
CA GLY A 37 -8.68 0.07 -10.08
C GLY A 37 -7.93 -0.58 -8.92
N LEU A 38 -6.60 -0.51 -8.96
CA LEU A 38 -5.73 -1.18 -8.00
C LEU A 38 -4.49 -0.35 -7.67
N ALA A 39 -4.09 -0.37 -6.40
CA ALA A 39 -2.77 0.03 -5.95
C ALA A 39 -2.32 -0.85 -4.79
N GLU A 40 -1.17 -1.50 -4.93
CA GLU A 40 -0.59 -2.37 -3.92
C GLU A 40 0.87 -2.03 -3.65
N LEU A 41 1.23 -2.01 -2.37
CA LEU A 41 2.60 -1.88 -1.90
C LEU A 41 2.99 -3.18 -1.22
N ILE A 42 4.08 -3.78 -1.68
CA ILE A 42 4.59 -5.04 -1.18
C ILE A 42 5.94 -4.76 -0.54
N VAL A 43 6.04 -5.00 0.76
CA VAL A 43 7.28 -4.95 1.53
C VAL A 43 7.73 -6.39 1.73
N LEU A 44 8.86 -6.73 1.13
CA LEU A 44 9.54 -8.01 1.32
C LEU A 44 10.46 -7.93 2.55
N PRO A 45 10.96 -9.09 3.03
CA PRO A 45 12.06 -9.11 4.00
C PRO A 45 13.24 -8.23 3.58
N ASP A 46 14.04 -7.81 4.56
CA ASP A 46 15.21 -6.93 4.35
C ASP A 46 14.89 -5.55 3.74
N ASN A 47 13.66 -5.05 3.94
CA ASN A 47 13.21 -3.74 3.44
C ASN A 47 13.32 -3.60 1.92
N GLN A 48 12.99 -4.65 1.17
CA GLN A 48 12.85 -4.58 -0.28
C GLN A 48 11.41 -4.26 -0.67
N TYR A 49 11.24 -3.43 -1.71
CA TYR A 49 9.93 -2.87 -2.05
C TYR A 49 9.51 -3.22 -3.48
N ILE A 50 8.27 -3.66 -3.64
CA ILE A 50 7.60 -3.85 -4.92
C ILE A 50 6.31 -3.04 -4.91
N ILE A 51 5.95 -2.46 -6.05
CA ILE A 51 4.66 -1.80 -6.27
C ILE A 51 3.93 -2.54 -7.39
N TYR A 52 2.66 -2.86 -7.17
CA TYR A 52 1.78 -3.43 -8.19
C TYR A 52 0.60 -2.48 -8.41
N ASP A 53 0.54 -1.88 -9.59
CA ASP A 53 -0.35 -0.76 -9.93
C ASP A 53 -0.25 0.43 -8.95
N THR A 54 -0.86 1.54 -9.32
CA THR A 54 -0.69 2.85 -8.68
C THR A 54 -1.99 3.65 -8.56
N GLY A 55 -3.11 2.96 -8.76
CA GLY A 55 -4.43 3.43 -8.41
C GLY A 55 -5.01 4.49 -9.32
N HIS A 56 -6.23 4.87 -8.97
CA HIS A 56 -7.04 5.85 -9.68
C HIS A 56 -6.61 7.30 -9.43
N TRP A 57 -6.83 8.17 -10.42
CA TRP A 57 -6.35 9.55 -10.44
C TRP A 57 -6.87 10.40 -9.28
N ASN A 58 -8.08 10.11 -8.81
CA ASN A 58 -8.67 10.76 -7.63
C ASN A 58 -8.07 10.28 -6.29
N ALA A 59 -7.29 9.19 -6.29
CA ALA A 59 -6.69 8.58 -5.11
C ALA A 59 -5.19 8.85 -4.98
N GLU A 60 -4.59 9.61 -5.90
CA GLU A 60 -3.15 9.90 -5.94
C GLU A 60 -2.57 10.35 -4.58
N ARG A 61 -3.22 11.32 -3.93
CA ARG A 61 -2.80 11.82 -2.61
C ARG A 61 -2.77 10.71 -1.55
N LEU A 62 -3.75 9.80 -1.59
CA LEU A 62 -3.83 8.66 -0.68
C LEU A 62 -2.73 7.64 -0.99
N VAL A 63 -2.57 7.26 -2.26
CA VAL A 63 -1.54 6.33 -2.72
C VAL A 63 -0.15 6.84 -2.35
N MET A 64 0.19 8.07 -2.72
CA MET A 64 1.49 8.67 -2.38
C MET A 64 1.68 8.86 -0.87
N GLY A 65 0.59 9.05 -0.11
CA GLY A 65 0.62 9.04 1.34
C GLY A 65 1.06 7.68 1.91
N ARG A 66 0.50 6.59 1.41
CA ARG A 66 0.86 5.23 1.82
C ARG A 66 2.26 4.82 1.34
N VAL A 67 2.66 5.27 0.15
CA VAL A 67 4.02 5.07 -0.36
C VAL A 67 5.03 5.69 0.59
N ARG A 68 4.85 6.95 1.02
CA ARG A 68 5.76 7.60 1.98
C ARG A 68 5.70 6.99 3.39
N GLU A 69 4.56 6.43 3.78
CA GLU A 69 4.39 5.75 5.07
C GLU A 69 5.20 4.44 5.13
N LEU A 70 5.25 3.69 4.02
CA LEU A 70 5.82 2.34 3.99
C LEU A 70 7.20 2.25 3.32
N ILE A 71 7.51 3.18 2.42
CA ILE A 71 8.74 3.20 1.62
C ILE A 71 9.48 4.51 1.92
N PRO A 72 10.61 4.45 2.66
CA PRO A 72 11.40 5.64 2.98
C PRO A 72 11.81 6.38 1.70
N GLU A 73 11.78 7.71 1.75
CA GLU A 73 12.13 8.56 0.62
C GLU A 73 13.51 8.22 0.05
N CYS A 74 13.68 8.32 -1.27
CA CYS A 74 14.88 7.91 -2.01
C CYS A 74 15.27 6.43 -1.91
N SER A 75 14.44 5.56 -1.33
CA SER A 75 14.66 4.11 -1.34
C SER A 75 14.58 3.53 -2.76
N VAL A 76 15.11 2.32 -2.89
CA VAL A 76 15.05 1.55 -4.13
C VAL A 76 13.76 0.73 -4.14
N ILE A 77 12.96 0.90 -5.19
CA ILE A 77 11.85 0.01 -5.52
C ILE A 77 12.39 -1.02 -6.51
N GLU A 78 12.41 -2.29 -6.11
CA GLU A 78 12.98 -3.38 -6.92
C GLU A 78 12.20 -3.59 -8.21
N LEU A 79 10.86 -3.50 -8.12
CA LEU A 79 9.95 -3.72 -9.23
C LEU A 79 8.70 -2.87 -9.10
N LEU A 80 8.33 -2.19 -10.17
CA LEU A 80 7.00 -1.60 -10.35
C LEU A 80 6.29 -2.35 -11.48
N VAL A 81 5.18 -3.01 -11.17
CA VAL A 81 4.35 -3.72 -12.15
C VAL A 81 3.15 -2.87 -12.49
N GLN A 82 2.84 -2.74 -13.79
CA GLN A 82 1.58 -2.20 -14.28
C GLN A 82 0.83 -3.28 -15.02
N SER A 83 -0.31 -3.68 -14.48
CA SER A 83 -1.15 -4.77 -14.99
C SER A 83 -1.73 -4.46 -16.37
N HIS A 84 -2.16 -3.21 -16.58
CA HIS A 84 -2.57 -2.65 -17.86
C HIS A 84 -2.44 -1.11 -17.84
N SER A 85 -2.84 -0.45 -18.93
CA SER A 85 -2.63 0.99 -19.13
C SER A 85 -3.86 1.84 -18.83
N ASP A 86 -4.84 1.30 -18.11
CA ASP A 86 -6.02 2.10 -17.72
C ASP A 86 -5.66 3.09 -16.62
N ALA A 87 -6.30 4.26 -16.68
CA ALA A 87 -5.99 5.37 -15.79
C ALA A 87 -6.13 4.98 -14.31
N ASP A 88 -7.06 4.08 -14.00
CA ASP A 88 -7.32 3.59 -12.65
C ASP A 88 -6.25 2.65 -12.08
N HIS A 89 -5.22 2.33 -12.86
CA HIS A 89 -4.08 1.51 -12.45
C HIS A 89 -2.72 2.24 -12.54
N VAL A 90 -2.61 3.34 -13.29
CA VAL A 90 -1.31 3.97 -13.59
C VAL A 90 -1.15 5.39 -13.04
N SER A 91 -2.15 5.94 -12.36
CA SER A 91 -2.19 7.39 -12.10
C SER A 91 -1.04 7.91 -11.24
N SER A 92 -0.66 7.21 -10.17
CA SER A 92 0.42 7.70 -9.29
C SER A 92 1.84 7.32 -9.78
N THR A 93 1.96 6.68 -10.94
CA THR A 93 3.24 6.14 -11.43
C THR A 93 4.29 7.24 -11.65
N GLU A 94 3.91 8.37 -12.26
CA GLU A 94 4.83 9.49 -12.51
C GLU A 94 5.44 9.99 -11.21
N HIS A 95 4.61 10.25 -10.20
CA HIS A 95 5.08 10.75 -8.90
C HIS A 95 6.00 9.80 -8.16
N ILE A 96 5.82 8.49 -8.34
CA ILE A 96 6.72 7.47 -7.79
C ILE A 96 8.06 7.52 -8.52
N LEU A 97 8.06 7.55 -9.86
CA LEU A 97 9.29 7.59 -10.67
C LEU A 97 10.10 8.88 -10.45
N GLU A 98 9.46 9.99 -10.10
CA GLU A 98 10.12 11.26 -9.75
C GLU A 98 10.85 11.23 -8.40
N ARG A 99 10.39 10.41 -7.44
CA ARG A 99 10.82 10.47 -6.03
C ARG A 99 11.61 9.26 -5.56
N TYR A 100 11.50 8.14 -6.27
CA TYR A 100 12.09 6.86 -5.87
C TYR A 100 12.92 6.27 -7.00
N HIS A 101 13.97 5.53 -6.65
CA HIS A 101 14.76 4.80 -7.64
C HIS A 101 14.07 3.48 -7.96
N VAL A 102 13.35 3.41 -9.08
CA VAL A 102 12.72 2.17 -9.56
C VAL A 102 13.69 1.40 -10.44
N LYS A 103 14.15 0.22 -10.00
CA LYS A 103 15.12 -0.62 -10.75
C LYS A 103 14.54 -1.19 -12.04
N ARG A 104 13.26 -1.56 -12.02
CA ARG A 104 12.58 -2.15 -13.17
C ARG A 104 11.10 -1.78 -13.16
N VAL A 105 10.60 -1.39 -14.33
CA VAL A 105 9.17 -1.28 -14.60
C VAL A 105 8.78 -2.45 -15.51
N LEU A 106 7.80 -3.25 -15.10
CA LEU A 106 7.20 -4.29 -15.91
C LEU A 106 5.82 -3.83 -16.40
N ARG A 107 5.65 -3.79 -17.72
CA ARG A 107 4.39 -3.49 -18.38
C ARG A 107 4.08 -4.58 -19.41
N THR A 108 2.81 -4.74 -19.73
CA THR A 108 2.35 -5.69 -20.77
C THR A 108 2.80 -5.31 -22.18
N GLY A 109 3.11 -4.02 -22.41
CA GLY A 109 3.42 -3.49 -23.74
C GLY A 109 2.21 -3.34 -24.67
N LEU A 110 1.00 -3.66 -24.17
CA LEU A 110 -0.24 -3.52 -24.92
C LEU A 110 -0.73 -2.08 -24.86
N GLU A 111 -1.10 -1.54 -26.01
CA GLU A 111 -1.82 -0.28 -26.09
C GLU A 111 -3.22 -0.43 -25.49
N ARG A 112 -3.70 0.65 -24.87
CA ARG A 112 -5.07 0.72 -24.38
C ARG A 112 -6.02 0.78 -25.58
N GLN A 113 -6.88 -0.21 -25.72
CA GLN A 113 -7.83 -0.31 -26.84
C GLN A 113 -9.24 0.19 -26.51
N THR A 114 -9.53 0.43 -25.23
CA THR A 114 -10.84 0.87 -24.75
C THR A 114 -10.84 2.37 -24.46
N THR A 115 -12.00 3.00 -24.68
CA THR A 115 -12.25 4.42 -24.39
C THR A 115 -12.81 4.67 -22.99
N THR A 116 -13.18 3.61 -22.26
CA THR A 116 -13.69 3.66 -20.88
C THR A 116 -12.55 3.67 -19.89
#